data_AF-A0A9Y4KC24-F1
#
_entry.id   AF-A0A9Y4KC24-F1
#
_cell.length_a   1.000
_cell.length_b   1.000
_cell.length_c   1.000
_cell.angle_alpha   90.00
_cell.angle_beta   90.00
_cell.angle_gamma   90.00
#
_symmetry.space_group_name_H-M   'P 1'
#
loop_
_entity.id
_entity.type
_entity.pdbx_description
1 polymer ?
#
loop_
_entity_poly.entity_id
_entity_poly.type
_entity_poly.pdbx_seq_one_letter_code
_entity_poly.pdbx_strand_id
1 'polypeptide(L)'
;ISNAVTLQKTVEYIGKLQQERQAMQEEVKRLREEIEELNTSINVCQEQLPATGVPVRRHRFDHMQEKFNEYVKSRTLQNWNFWIFSIIIKPLFESFNGMVSTTSRAELCQTTLQWLDRHCSLPVLRPMVLSTLRQLSTTTSILTDPSLLPEEAVQAATRTDASSFSQRN
;
A
#
# COMPACT_ATOMS: atom_id res chain seq x y z
N ILE A 1 32.15 -9.42 63.30
CA ILE A 1 32.63 -8.51 62.22
C ILE A 1 33.12 -7.25 62.91
N SER A 2 34.39 -6.88 62.74
CA SER A 2 34.98 -5.70 63.43
C SER A 2 34.48 -4.40 62.80
N ASN A 3 34.31 -3.34 63.60
CA ASN A 3 33.86 -2.01 63.14
C ASN A 3 34.71 -1.47 61.97
N ALA A 4 36.01 -1.77 61.97
CA ALA A 4 36.93 -1.41 60.89
C ALA A 4 36.57 -2.09 59.54
N VAL A 5 36.13 -3.36 59.57
CA VAL A 5 35.73 -4.12 58.37
C VAL A 5 34.42 -3.59 57.80
N THR A 6 33.49 -3.17 58.66
CA THR A 6 32.23 -2.53 58.23
C THR A 6 32.49 -1.19 57.56
N LEU A 7 33.37 -0.34 58.13
CA LEU A 7 33.75 0.94 57.52
C LEU A 7 34.42 0.76 56.15
N GLN A 8 35.33 -0.20 56.04
CA GLN A 8 36.01 -0.53 54.78
C GLN A 8 34.99 -0.90 53.68
N LYS A 9 34.02 -1.78 54.00
CA LYS A 9 32.95 -2.16 53.06
C LYS A 9 32.04 -0.99 52.68
N THR A 10 31.77 -0.07 53.62
CA THR A 10 30.98 1.14 53.33
C THR A 10 31.71 2.05 52.35
N VAL A 11 33.03 2.23 52.51
CA VAL A 11 33.85 3.04 51.58
C VAL A 11 33.86 2.41 50.18
N GLU A 12 34.04 1.09 50.09
CA GLU A 12 33.98 0.35 48.82
C GLU A 12 32.60 0.49 48.14
N TYR A 13 31.51 0.39 48.92
CA TYR A 13 30.16 0.55 48.41
C TYR A 13 29.86 1.97 47.92
N ILE A 14 30.33 3.01 48.64
CA ILE A 14 30.22 4.40 48.19
C ILE A 14 30.97 4.61 46.88
N GLY A 15 32.18 4.04 46.75
CA GLY A 15 32.96 4.09 45.51
C GLY A 15 32.20 3.45 44.34
N LYS A 16 31.59 2.28 44.56
CA LYS A 16 30.77 1.62 43.55
C LYS A 16 29.57 2.47 43.12
N LEU A 17 28.82 3.04 44.07
CA LEU A 17 27.67 3.91 43.76
C LEU A 17 28.08 5.18 43.00
N GLN A 18 29.24 5.75 43.31
CA GLN A 18 29.78 6.89 42.57
C GLN A 18 30.13 6.52 41.13
N GLN A 19 30.72 5.34 40.91
CA GLN A 19 31.02 4.83 39.58
C GLN A 19 29.76 4.54 38.76
N GLU A 20 28.75 3.90 39.36
CA GLU A 20 27.45 3.65 38.70
C GLU A 20 26.75 4.96 38.32
N ARG A 21 26.80 5.97 39.20
CA ARG A 21 26.26 7.30 38.90
C ARG A 21 26.97 7.95 37.71
N GLN A 22 28.31 7.84 37.65
CA GLN A 22 29.11 8.37 36.56
C GLN A 22 28.74 7.68 35.23
N ALA A 23 28.63 6.35 35.22
CA ALA A 23 28.24 5.58 34.05
C ALA A 23 26.84 5.94 33.55
N MET A 24 25.86 6.11 34.44
CA MET A 24 24.52 6.59 34.06
C MET A 24 24.54 7.99 33.46
N GLN A 25 25.38 8.90 33.99
CA GLN A 25 25.50 10.25 33.45
C GLN A 25 26.09 10.27 32.03
N GLU A 26 27.09 9.42 31.77
CA GLU A 26 27.67 9.24 30.43
C GLU A 26 26.66 8.64 29.46
N GLU A 27 25.88 7.64 29.89
CA GLU A 27 24.83 7.03 29.08
C GLU A 27 23.72 8.03 28.71
N VAL A 28 23.26 8.83 29.68
CA VAL A 28 22.29 9.90 29.43
C VAL A 28 22.83 10.91 28.42
N LYS A 29 24.12 11.26 28.51
CA LYS A 29 24.75 12.16 27.55
C LYS A 29 24.75 11.55 26.15
N ARG A 30 25.17 10.29 26.01
CA ARG A 30 25.20 9.58 24.72
C ARG A 30 23.81 9.48 24.08
N LEU A 31 22.79 9.12 24.85
CA LEU A 31 21.40 9.05 24.36
C LEU A 31 20.87 10.41 23.91
N ARG A 32 21.27 11.51 24.56
CA ARG A 32 20.90 12.87 24.12
C ARG A 32 21.55 13.22 22.79
N GLU A 33 22.82 12.84 22.59
CA GLU A 33 23.52 13.03 21.32
C GLU A 33 22.85 12.22 20.19
N GLU A 34 22.44 10.98 20.46
CA GLU A 34 21.70 10.14 19.49
C GLU A 34 20.31 10.71 19.14
N ILE A 35 19.58 11.24 20.12
CA ILE A 35 18.30 11.94 19.86
C ILE A 35 18.51 13.13 18.92
N GLU A 36 19.57 13.90 19.12
CA GLU A 36 19.87 15.07 18.28
C GLU A 36 20.26 14.64 16.85
N GLU A 37 21.06 13.60 16.71
CA GLU A 37 21.41 13.02 15.41
C GLU A 37 20.18 12.48 14.64
N LEU A 38 19.27 11.82 15.36
CA LEU A 38 18.03 11.33 14.76
C LEU A 38 17.10 12.49 14.39
N ASN A 39 16.95 13.50 15.25
CA ASN A 39 16.13 14.68 14.97
C ASN A 39 16.65 15.45 13.75
N THR A 40 17.97 15.64 13.65
CA THR A 40 18.58 16.29 12.48
C THR A 40 18.35 15.48 11.21
N SER A 41 18.50 14.15 11.26
CA SER A 41 18.20 13.26 10.12
C SER A 41 16.73 13.31 9.70
N ILE A 42 15.80 13.37 10.66
CA ILE A 42 14.36 13.52 10.41
C ILE A 42 14.07 14.87 9.75
N ASN A 43 14.64 15.96 10.26
CA ASN A 43 14.46 17.30 9.72
C ASN A 43 14.92 17.38 8.26
N VAL A 44 16.10 16.85 7.94
CA VAL A 44 16.62 16.79 6.56
C VAL A 44 15.66 16.03 5.64
N CYS A 45 15.10 14.91 6.11
CA CYS A 45 14.10 14.15 5.35
C CYS A 45 12.80 14.95 5.16
N GLN A 46 12.36 15.68 6.18
CA GLN A 46 11.16 16.51 6.13
C GLN A 46 11.31 17.73 5.23
N GLU A 47 12.48 18.36 5.18
CA GLU A 47 12.78 19.47 4.26
C GLU A 47 12.74 19.04 2.78
N GLN A 48 12.98 17.77 2.51
CA GLN A 48 12.87 17.20 1.15
C GLN A 48 11.41 16.92 0.75
N LEU A 49 10.45 17.02 1.68
CA LEU A 49 9.03 16.83 1.38
C LEU A 49 8.40 18.13 0.86
N PRO A 50 7.55 18.07 -0.19
CA PRO A 50 6.85 19.25 -0.68
C PRO A 50 5.88 19.81 0.37
N ALA A 51 5.71 21.14 0.38
CA ALA A 51 4.87 21.88 1.34
C ALA A 51 3.38 21.48 1.35
N THR A 52 2.94 20.71 0.36
CA THR A 52 1.56 20.17 0.24
C THR A 52 1.40 18.76 0.83
N GLY A 53 2.43 18.20 1.50
CA GLY A 53 2.49 16.76 1.78
C GLY A 53 2.68 15.96 0.47
N VAL A 54 2.64 14.64 0.49
CA VAL A 54 2.72 13.82 -0.74
C VAL A 54 1.30 13.44 -1.22
N PRO A 55 0.70 14.12 -2.22
CA PRO A 55 -0.61 13.76 -2.75
C PRO A 55 -0.41 13.14 -4.14
N VAL A 56 0.27 12.00 -4.22
CA VAL A 56 0.62 11.42 -5.54
C VAL A 56 -0.10 10.11 -5.83
N ARG A 57 -0.43 9.31 -4.80
CA ARG A 57 -1.04 7.99 -5.04
C ARG A 57 -2.54 8.03 -5.32
N ARG A 58 -3.32 8.88 -4.63
CA ARG A 58 -4.79 8.92 -4.78
C ARG A 58 -5.23 9.51 -6.13
N HIS A 59 -4.73 10.69 -6.51
CA HIS A 59 -5.09 11.30 -7.80
C HIS A 59 -4.70 10.45 -9.02
N ARG A 60 -3.54 9.78 -8.97
CA ARG A 60 -3.14 8.84 -10.03
C ARG A 60 -4.08 7.63 -10.10
N PHE A 61 -4.46 7.07 -8.96
CA PHE A 61 -5.39 5.94 -8.90
C PHE A 61 -6.74 6.29 -9.51
N ASP A 62 -7.29 7.46 -9.15
CA ASP A 62 -8.56 7.95 -9.69
C ASP A 62 -8.50 8.19 -11.21
N HIS A 63 -7.41 8.79 -11.70
CA HIS A 63 -7.22 9.03 -13.13
C HIS A 63 -7.08 7.73 -13.94
N MET A 64 -6.27 6.78 -13.45
CA MET A 64 -6.12 5.48 -14.10
C MET A 64 -7.43 4.69 -14.08
N GLN A 65 -8.21 4.79 -12.99
CA GLN A 65 -9.52 4.17 -12.91
C GLN A 65 -10.50 4.77 -13.94
N GLU A 66 -10.51 6.09 -14.13
CA GLU A 66 -11.31 6.77 -15.16
C GLU A 66 -10.93 6.26 -16.56
N LYS A 67 -9.62 6.16 -16.85
CA LYS A 67 -9.12 5.63 -18.14
C LYS A 67 -9.50 4.16 -18.37
N PHE A 68 -9.45 3.34 -17.32
CA PHE A 68 -9.90 1.95 -17.40
C PHE A 68 -11.39 1.87 -17.71
N ASN A 69 -12.22 2.64 -17.00
CA ASN A 69 -13.67 2.66 -17.21
C ASN A 69 -14.03 3.10 -18.63
N GLU A 70 -13.39 4.17 -19.12
CA GLU A 70 -13.56 4.67 -20.49
C GLU A 70 -13.20 3.59 -21.54
N TYR A 71 -12.08 2.89 -21.34
CA TYR A 71 -11.65 1.80 -22.22
C TYR A 71 -12.61 0.61 -22.18
N VAL A 72 -13.05 0.18 -20.99
CA VAL A 72 -14.01 -0.90 -20.82
C VAL A 72 -15.32 -0.57 -21.51
N LYS A 73 -15.82 0.67 -21.35
CA LYS A 73 -17.03 1.14 -22.02
C LYS A 73 -16.89 1.08 -23.55
N SER A 74 -15.85 1.69 -24.10
CA SER A 74 -15.62 1.71 -25.55
C SER A 74 -15.53 0.30 -26.14
N ARG A 75 -14.80 -0.61 -25.48
CA ARG A 75 -14.65 -1.99 -25.94
C ARG A 75 -15.91 -2.82 -25.76
N THR A 76 -16.66 -2.63 -24.68
CA THR A 76 -17.92 -3.34 -24.42
C THR A 76 -18.98 -2.98 -25.45
N LEU A 77 -19.05 -1.70 -25.86
CA LEU A 77 -19.97 -1.26 -26.92
C LEU A 77 -19.62 -1.84 -28.29
N GLN A 78 -18.34 -2.14 -28.56
CA GLN A 78 -17.92 -2.82 -29.78
C GLN A 78 -18.15 -4.33 -29.72
N ASN A 79 -17.89 -4.94 -28.56
CA ASN A 79 -18.06 -6.37 -28.32
C ASN A 79 -18.36 -6.61 -26.84
N TRP A 80 -19.59 -6.99 -26.54
CA TRP A 80 -20.07 -7.17 -25.16
C TRP A 80 -19.28 -8.25 -24.39
N ASN A 81 -18.69 -9.24 -25.08
CA ASN A 81 -17.86 -10.28 -24.44
C ASN A 81 -16.65 -9.69 -23.71
N PHE A 82 -16.17 -8.51 -24.16
CA PHE A 82 -15.05 -7.82 -23.50
C PHE A 82 -15.39 -7.45 -22.05
N TRP A 83 -16.65 -7.21 -21.74
CA TRP A 83 -17.06 -6.86 -20.39
C TRP A 83 -16.75 -7.96 -19.37
N ILE A 84 -16.95 -9.24 -19.73
CA ILE A 84 -16.59 -10.37 -18.88
C ILE A 84 -15.08 -10.37 -18.59
N PHE A 85 -14.27 -10.17 -19.63
CA PHE A 85 -12.82 -10.03 -19.47
C PHE A 85 -12.46 -8.85 -18.56
N SER A 86 -13.15 -7.73 -18.69
CA SER A 86 -12.92 -6.54 -17.84
C SER A 86 -13.18 -6.80 -16.36
N ILE A 87 -14.18 -7.62 -16.03
CA ILE A 87 -14.47 -8.03 -14.65
C ILE A 87 -13.34 -8.88 -14.09
N ILE A 88 -12.84 -9.83 -14.89
CA ILE A 88 -11.75 -10.73 -14.49
C ILE A 88 -10.44 -9.96 -14.30
N ILE A 89 -10.14 -8.98 -15.17
CA ILE A 89 -8.87 -8.25 -15.13
C ILE A 89 -8.86 -7.11 -14.10
N LYS A 90 -10.03 -6.59 -13.69
CA LYS A 90 -10.14 -5.43 -12.79
C LYS A 90 -9.35 -5.58 -11.48
N PRO A 91 -9.40 -6.71 -10.73
CA PRO A 91 -8.60 -6.88 -9.53
C PRO A 91 -7.09 -6.80 -9.79
N LEU A 92 -6.63 -7.31 -10.95
CA LEU A 92 -5.23 -7.24 -11.35
C LEU A 92 -4.85 -5.79 -11.66
N PHE A 93 -5.69 -5.06 -12.40
CA PHE A 93 -5.48 -3.64 -12.68
C PHE A 93 -5.38 -2.79 -11.41
N GLU A 94 -6.28 -2.99 -10.45
CA GLU A 94 -6.27 -2.28 -9.16
C GLU A 94 -4.99 -2.59 -8.37
N SER A 95 -4.61 -3.87 -8.26
CA SER A 95 -3.37 -4.25 -7.58
C SER A 95 -2.11 -3.72 -8.26
N PHE A 96 -2.09 -3.66 -9.59
CA PHE A 96 -0.99 -3.10 -10.37
C PHE A 96 -0.82 -1.60 -10.06
N ASN A 97 -1.90 -0.83 -10.10
CA ASN A 97 -1.84 0.60 -9.78
C ASN A 97 -1.45 0.87 -8.32
N GLY A 98 -1.79 -0.04 -7.40
CA GLY A 98 -1.40 0.07 -6.00
C GLY A 98 0.08 -0.27 -5.72
N MET A 99 0.66 -1.20 -6.48
CA MET A 99 2.01 -1.74 -6.22
C MET A 99 3.11 -1.18 -7.12
N VAL A 100 2.80 -0.86 -8.39
CA VAL A 100 3.82 -0.54 -9.39
C VAL A 100 4.20 0.94 -9.39
N SER A 101 5.51 1.18 -9.26
CA SER A 101 6.11 2.52 -9.24
C SER A 101 6.33 3.02 -10.67
N THR A 102 6.10 4.32 -10.90
CA THR A 102 6.37 5.00 -12.18
C THR A 102 7.38 6.15 -12.02
N THR A 103 8.16 6.14 -10.95
CA THR A 103 9.16 7.18 -10.62
C THR A 103 10.35 7.17 -11.58
N SER A 104 10.76 5.98 -12.04
CA SER A 104 11.84 5.80 -13.00
C SER A 104 11.61 4.52 -13.81
N ARG A 105 12.29 4.40 -14.96
CA ARG A 105 12.23 3.19 -15.79
C ARG A 105 12.73 1.96 -15.03
N ALA A 106 13.79 2.11 -14.23
CA ALA A 106 14.37 1.02 -13.45
C ALA A 106 13.39 0.53 -12.37
N GLU A 107 12.83 1.45 -11.57
CA GLU A 107 11.82 1.09 -10.58
C GLU A 107 10.55 0.52 -11.20
N LEU A 108 10.10 1.05 -12.33
CA LEU A 108 8.95 0.52 -13.06
C LEU A 108 9.17 -0.95 -13.44
N CYS A 109 10.31 -1.27 -14.05
CA CYS A 109 10.65 -2.66 -14.41
C CYS A 109 10.71 -3.55 -13.16
N GLN A 110 11.45 -3.14 -12.14
CA GLN A 110 11.63 -3.91 -10.91
C GLN A 110 10.30 -4.18 -10.20
N THR A 111 9.51 -3.13 -9.97
CA THR A 111 8.23 -3.25 -9.25
C THR A 111 7.17 -3.97 -10.07
N THR A 112 7.19 -3.88 -11.40
CA THR A 112 6.33 -4.67 -12.28
C THR A 112 6.65 -6.17 -12.19
N LEU A 113 7.92 -6.54 -12.21
CA LEU A 113 8.33 -7.95 -12.04
C LEU A 113 7.93 -8.48 -10.66
N GLN A 114 8.16 -7.69 -9.60
CA GLN A 114 7.70 -8.07 -8.25
C GLN A 114 6.19 -8.21 -8.16
N TRP A 115 5.42 -7.34 -8.83
CA TRP A 115 3.97 -7.45 -8.89
C TRP A 115 3.54 -8.73 -9.61
N LEU A 116 4.17 -9.05 -10.74
CA LEU A 116 3.90 -10.24 -11.53
C LEU A 116 4.12 -11.51 -10.69
N ASP A 117 5.26 -11.62 -10.01
CA ASP A 117 5.60 -12.78 -9.18
C ASP A 117 4.58 -12.99 -8.04
N ARG A 118 4.09 -11.90 -7.45
CA ARG A 118 3.15 -11.95 -6.32
C ARG A 118 1.70 -12.15 -6.73
N HIS A 119 1.26 -11.53 -7.82
CA HIS A 119 -0.17 -11.44 -8.16
C HIS A 119 -0.57 -12.28 -9.37
N CYS A 120 0.38 -12.73 -10.19
CA CYS A 120 0.10 -13.46 -11.43
C CYS A 120 0.54 -14.93 -11.41
N SER A 121 0.88 -15.48 -10.23
CA SER A 121 1.10 -16.92 -10.09
C SER A 121 -0.22 -17.69 -10.20
N LEU A 122 -0.20 -18.90 -10.78
CA LEU A 122 -1.40 -19.74 -10.91
C LEU A 122 -2.14 -20.01 -9.57
N PRO A 123 -1.45 -20.25 -8.44
CA PRO A 123 -2.11 -20.40 -7.15
C PRO A 123 -2.90 -19.16 -6.69
N VAL A 124 -2.49 -17.97 -7.14
CA VAL A 124 -3.17 -16.69 -6.83
C VAL A 124 -4.26 -16.38 -7.86
N LEU A 125 -3.98 -16.59 -9.15
CA LEU A 125 -4.92 -16.30 -10.23
C LEU A 125 -6.16 -17.19 -10.20
N ARG A 126 -6.01 -18.50 -9.96
CA ARG A 126 -7.15 -19.43 -9.95
C ARG A 126 -8.26 -19.02 -8.99
N PRO A 127 -8.01 -18.79 -7.68
CA PRO A 127 -9.07 -18.37 -6.76
C PRO A 127 -9.62 -16.99 -7.12
N MET A 128 -8.80 -16.06 -7.62
CA MET A 128 -9.26 -14.74 -8.06
C MET A 128 -10.24 -14.83 -9.24
N VAL A 129 -9.88 -15.58 -10.29
CA VAL A 129 -10.73 -15.79 -11.47
C VAL A 129 -12.01 -16.53 -11.09
N LEU A 130 -11.92 -17.59 -10.27
CA LEU A 130 -13.11 -18.31 -9.81
C LEU A 130 -14.03 -17.43 -8.96
N SER A 131 -13.47 -16.57 -8.10
CA SER A 131 -14.25 -15.64 -7.30
C SER A 131 -14.94 -14.59 -8.17
N THR A 132 -14.26 -14.03 -9.17
CA THR A 132 -14.85 -13.04 -10.10
C THR A 132 -15.93 -13.68 -10.98
N LEU A 133 -15.71 -14.88 -11.51
CA LEU A 133 -16.72 -15.62 -12.27
C LEU A 133 -17.92 -16.02 -11.41
N ARG A 134 -17.69 -16.43 -10.15
CA ARG A 134 -18.78 -16.70 -9.20
C ARG A 134 -19.60 -15.44 -8.95
N GLN A 135 -18.93 -14.31 -8.68
CA GLN A 135 -19.61 -13.03 -8.50
C GLN A 135 -20.45 -12.68 -9.72
N LEU A 136 -19.86 -12.73 -10.93
CA LEU A 136 -20.54 -12.50 -12.19
C LEU A 136 -21.78 -13.38 -12.31
N SER A 137 -21.66 -14.67 -12.00
CA SER A 137 -22.77 -15.62 -12.05
C SER A 137 -23.91 -15.30 -11.07
N THR A 138 -23.61 -14.62 -9.95
CA THR A 138 -24.61 -14.20 -8.97
C THR A 138 -25.17 -12.79 -9.20
N THR A 139 -24.48 -11.96 -9.97
CA THR A 139 -24.87 -10.55 -10.23
C THR A 139 -25.49 -10.34 -11.61
N THR A 140 -25.52 -11.39 -12.44
CA THR A 140 -26.04 -11.36 -13.81
C THR A 140 -27.02 -12.51 -14.01
N SER A 141 -27.77 -12.43 -15.10
CA SER A 141 -28.72 -13.48 -15.48
C SER A 141 -28.05 -14.64 -16.22
N ILE A 142 -26.71 -14.73 -16.28
CA ILE A 142 -25.98 -15.75 -17.07
C ILE A 142 -26.41 -17.19 -16.82
N LEU A 143 -26.78 -17.55 -15.58
CA LEU A 143 -27.18 -18.91 -15.23
C LEU A 143 -28.65 -19.21 -15.51
N THR A 144 -29.49 -18.19 -15.64
CA THR A 144 -30.95 -18.31 -15.84
C THR A 144 -31.36 -18.01 -17.27
N ASP A 145 -30.85 -16.93 -17.85
CA ASP A 145 -31.06 -16.52 -19.23
C ASP A 145 -29.79 -15.84 -19.79
N PRO A 146 -28.92 -16.61 -20.48
CA PRO A 146 -27.70 -16.07 -21.10
C PRO A 146 -27.96 -15.03 -22.19
N SER A 147 -29.17 -14.92 -22.74
CA SER A 147 -29.46 -13.99 -23.83
C SER A 147 -29.53 -12.53 -23.38
N LEU A 148 -29.69 -12.29 -22.07
CA LEU A 148 -29.74 -10.96 -21.46
C LEU A 148 -28.36 -10.36 -21.19
N LEU A 149 -27.30 -11.18 -21.15
CA LEU A 149 -25.93 -10.75 -20.85
C LEU A 149 -25.40 -9.61 -21.73
N PRO A 150 -25.64 -9.59 -23.05
CA PRO A 150 -25.20 -8.48 -23.90
C PRO A 150 -25.75 -7.15 -23.42
N GLU A 151 -27.02 -7.11 -23.01
CA GLU A 151 -27.67 -5.89 -22.52
C GLU A 151 -27.17 -5.53 -21.13
N GLU A 152 -27.08 -6.50 -20.21
CA GLU A 152 -26.54 -6.31 -18.86
C GLU A 152 -25.10 -5.76 -18.90
N ALA A 153 -24.27 -6.26 -19.81
CA ALA A 153 -22.90 -5.80 -20.02
C ALA A 153 -22.84 -4.33 -20.46
N VAL A 154 -23.66 -3.95 -21.45
CA VAL A 154 -23.73 -2.56 -21.95
C VAL A 154 -24.24 -1.62 -20.86
N GLN A 155 -25.27 -2.03 -20.11
CA GLN A 155 -25.81 -1.24 -18.98
C GLN A 155 -24.77 -1.07 -17.86
N ALA A 156 -24.06 -2.14 -17.49
CA ALA A 156 -23.03 -2.08 -16.45
C ALA A 156 -21.84 -1.18 -16.86
N ALA A 157 -21.41 -1.27 -18.13
CA ALA A 157 -20.33 -0.44 -18.65
C ALA A 157 -20.72 1.05 -18.74
N THR A 158 -21.99 1.38 -18.99
CA THR A 158 -22.47 2.77 -19.05
C THR A 158 -22.79 3.36 -17.67
N ARG A 159 -23.26 2.56 -16.70
CA ARG A 159 -23.51 3.01 -15.31
C ARG A 159 -22.25 3.47 -14.57
N THR A 160 -21.10 2.89 -14.93
CA THR A 160 -19.81 3.22 -14.29
C THR A 160 -19.45 4.71 -14.42
N ASP A 161 -19.92 5.38 -15.49
CA ASP A 161 -19.71 6.83 -15.68
C ASP A 161 -20.49 7.69 -14.67
N ALA A 162 -21.71 7.27 -14.28
CA ALA A 162 -22.58 8.07 -13.42
C ALA A 162 -22.02 8.20 -11.97
N SER A 163 -21.40 7.14 -11.46
CA SER A 163 -20.74 7.16 -10.14
C SER A 163 -19.54 8.11 -10.06
N SER A 164 -18.81 8.31 -11.16
CA SER A 164 -17.69 9.25 -11.23
C SER A 164 -18.12 10.72 -11.26
N PHE A 165 -19.34 11.02 -11.71
CA PHE A 165 -19.89 12.38 -11.68
C PHE A 165 -20.44 12.77 -10.30
N SER A 166 -20.94 11.82 -9.50
CA SER A 166 -21.48 12.12 -8.15
C SER A 166 -20.43 12.43 -7.08
N GLN A 167 -19.13 12.19 -7.32
CA GLN A 167 -18.06 12.58 -6.41
C GLN A 167 -17.41 13.94 -6.75
N ARG A 168 -17.87 14.62 -7.81
CA ARG A 168 -17.35 15.92 -8.26
C ARG A 168 -18.25 17.13 -7.88
N ASN A 169 -19.32 16.93 -7.10
CA ASN A 169 -20.18 18.00 -6.59
C ASN A 169 -20.14 18.10 -5.06
#